data_AF-A0A6V2T9N2-F1
#
_entry.id   AF-A0A6V2T9N2-F1
#
_cell.length_a   1.000
_cell.length_b   1.000
_cell.length_c   1.000
_cell.angle_alpha   90.00
_cell.angle_beta   90.00
_cell.angle_gamma   90.00
#
_symmetry.space_group_name_H-M   'P 1'
#
loop_
_entity.id
_entity.type
_entity.pdbx_description
1 polymer ?
#
loop_
_entity_poly.entity_id
_entity_poly.type
_entity_poly.pdbx_seq_one_letter_code
_entity_poly.pdbx_strand_id
1 'polypeptide(L)'
;MLPPSLLSTILVCSAAVTSGTTLGFVGVGVMNEALVRGLCTLEVPPEAVVLSPRGAAKAASLSEDFEAATVAADNQQVLDRSDIIFLGVLPAQLEAVCRELRFEPRHTVVSLVSTAPLALLRECCSPAGTVMRAIPLPPVAQHRGATVMCPPHPVVTPLFESLGTAVAVEAEETLLKLMPVTALMGQLYAQQLAAQSWLQEQGVDAGAAARWVGAVYHTVSYDSATPGPDTFASLVEEQTPGGLNEQVLREMREAGASLALRDSLDDVLARIEGRPAAARERTAYSSSPADPSP
;
A
#
# COMPACT_ATOMS: atom_id res chain seq x y z
N MET A 1 -7.25 -2.83 -23.15
CA MET A 1 -6.48 -1.68 -23.67
C MET A 1 -7.34 -0.44 -23.51
N LEU A 2 -6.91 0.54 -22.71
CA LEU A 2 -7.57 1.84 -22.62
C LEU A 2 -7.43 2.58 -23.97
N PRO A 3 -8.42 3.39 -24.39
CA PRO A 3 -8.34 4.10 -25.65
C PRO A 3 -7.19 5.13 -25.63
N PRO A 4 -6.50 5.37 -26.76
CA PRO A 4 -5.33 6.26 -26.84
C PRO A 4 -5.57 7.70 -26.35
N SER A 5 -6.82 8.17 -26.43
CA SER A 5 -7.22 9.50 -25.97
C SER A 5 -7.24 9.63 -24.44
N LEU A 6 -7.63 8.58 -23.71
CA LEU A 6 -7.60 8.57 -22.24
C LEU A 6 -6.16 8.49 -21.72
N LEU A 7 -5.30 7.70 -22.38
CA LEU A 7 -3.87 7.65 -22.09
C LEU A 7 -3.21 9.02 -22.26
N SER A 8 -3.51 9.75 -23.33
CA SER A 8 -2.95 11.09 -23.58
C SER A 8 -3.43 12.14 -22.57
N THR A 9 -4.70 12.11 -22.15
CA THR A 9 -5.22 13.03 -21.12
C THR A 9 -4.68 12.71 -19.71
N ILE A 10 -4.51 11.43 -19.37
CA ILE A 10 -3.88 11.00 -18.11
C ILE A 10 -2.40 11.39 -18.09
N LEU A 11 -1.67 11.22 -19.21
CA LEU A 11 -0.27 11.62 -19.33
C LEU A 11 -0.09 13.14 -19.19
N VAL A 12 -0.98 13.93 -19.80
CA VAL A 12 -0.95 15.40 -19.74
C VAL A 12 -1.33 15.92 -18.34
N CYS A 13 -2.27 15.28 -17.63
CA CYS A 13 -2.55 15.61 -16.24
C CYS A 13 -1.42 15.17 -15.29
N SER A 14 -0.84 13.97 -15.48
CA SER A 14 0.27 13.47 -14.66
C SER A 14 1.54 14.32 -14.82
N ALA A 15 1.88 14.71 -16.05
CA ALA A 15 3.04 15.56 -16.36
C ALA A 15 2.92 16.99 -15.80
N ALA A 16 1.70 17.53 -15.68
CA ALA A 16 1.46 18.86 -15.14
C ALA A 16 1.44 18.90 -13.59
N VAL A 17 1.25 17.76 -12.94
CA VAL A 17 1.04 17.66 -11.48
C VAL A 17 2.35 17.64 -10.69
N THR A 18 3.48 17.24 -11.29
CA THR A 18 4.78 17.14 -10.59
C THR A 18 5.79 18.24 -10.94
N SER A 19 5.61 18.94 -12.08
CA SER A 19 6.47 20.06 -12.48
C SER A 19 6.21 21.27 -11.58
N GLY A 20 7.17 21.65 -10.72
CA GLY A 20 7.04 22.78 -9.81
C GLY A 20 6.72 22.42 -8.35
N THR A 21 6.64 21.14 -7.99
CA THR A 21 6.27 20.71 -6.63
C THR A 21 7.44 20.04 -5.92
N THR A 22 7.79 20.52 -4.72
CA THR A 22 8.79 19.87 -3.87
C THR A 22 8.14 18.93 -2.86
N LEU A 23 8.60 17.67 -2.84
CA LEU A 23 8.09 16.61 -1.97
C LEU A 23 9.02 16.39 -0.78
N GLY A 24 8.50 16.48 0.44
CA GLY A 24 9.23 16.27 1.68
C GLY A 24 8.87 14.94 2.34
N PHE A 25 9.86 14.20 2.85
CA PHE A 25 9.67 12.91 3.51
C PHE A 25 10.23 12.91 4.94
N VAL A 26 9.34 12.94 5.93
CA VAL A 26 9.69 12.83 7.35
C VAL A 26 9.59 11.36 7.79
N GLY A 27 10.73 10.77 8.14
CA GLY A 27 10.93 9.35 8.42
C GLY A 27 11.18 8.52 7.16
N VAL A 28 12.43 8.16 6.85
CA VAL A 28 12.76 7.34 5.66
C VAL A 28 12.72 5.84 5.98
N GLY A 29 11.51 5.35 6.24
CA GLY A 29 11.21 3.92 6.42
C GLY A 29 11.01 3.18 5.09
N VAL A 30 10.57 1.91 5.18
CA VAL A 30 10.27 1.07 3.99
C VAL A 30 9.28 1.75 3.05
N MET A 31 8.21 2.35 3.59
CA MET A 31 7.15 2.91 2.75
C MET A 31 7.59 4.21 2.06
N ASN A 32 8.23 5.13 2.79
CA ASN A 32 8.77 6.36 2.19
C ASN A 32 9.88 6.06 1.19
N GLU A 33 10.75 5.07 1.44
CA GLU A 33 11.72 4.62 0.45
C GLU A 33 11.05 4.13 -0.84
N ALA A 34 10.02 3.28 -0.72
CA ALA A 34 9.31 2.78 -1.88
C ALA A 34 8.60 3.89 -2.67
N LEU A 35 8.02 4.88 -1.99
CA LEU A 35 7.43 6.05 -2.66
C LEU A 35 8.48 6.88 -3.40
N VAL A 36 9.61 7.20 -2.76
CA VAL A 36 10.68 7.97 -3.39
C VAL A 36 11.19 7.25 -4.63
N ARG A 37 11.45 5.94 -4.54
CA ARG A 37 11.86 5.13 -5.70
C ARG A 37 10.85 5.20 -6.83
N GLY A 38 9.57 4.98 -6.53
CA GLY A 38 8.51 5.04 -7.54
C GLY A 38 8.36 6.41 -8.19
N LEU A 39 8.42 7.48 -7.39
CA LEU A 39 8.26 8.86 -7.85
C LEU A 39 9.44 9.32 -8.72
N CYS A 40 10.67 9.02 -8.31
CA CYS A 40 11.86 9.42 -9.04
C CYS A 40 12.06 8.63 -10.34
N THR A 41 11.36 7.52 -10.54
CA THR A 41 11.41 6.72 -11.78
C THR A 41 10.20 6.94 -12.69
N LEU A 42 9.32 7.90 -12.38
CA LEU A 42 8.25 8.32 -13.30
C LEU A 42 8.84 8.95 -14.58
N GLU A 43 8.04 8.97 -15.67
CA GLU A 43 8.42 9.69 -16.90
C GLU A 43 8.64 11.19 -16.63
N VAL A 44 7.84 11.76 -15.72
CA VAL A 44 7.99 13.14 -15.24
C VAL A 44 8.16 13.10 -13.72
N PRO A 45 9.42 13.00 -13.22
CA PRO A 45 9.69 12.95 -11.78
C PRO A 45 9.37 14.30 -11.12
N PRO A 46 9.22 14.32 -9.77
CA PRO A 46 9.10 15.58 -9.03
C PRO A 46 10.35 16.45 -9.20
N GLU A 47 10.18 17.77 -9.13
CA GLU A 47 11.30 18.73 -9.23
C GLU A 47 12.36 18.49 -8.16
N ALA A 48 11.93 18.25 -6.93
CA ALA A 48 12.81 17.97 -5.82
C ALA A 48 12.16 17.04 -4.80
N VAL A 49 12.99 16.21 -4.19
CA VAL A 49 12.66 15.33 -3.07
C VAL A 49 13.58 15.68 -1.90
N VAL A 50 12.99 16.01 -0.75
CA VAL A 50 13.72 16.40 0.46
C VAL A 50 13.49 15.34 1.54
N LEU A 51 14.56 14.65 1.93
CA LEU A 51 14.52 13.52 2.84
C LEU A 51 14.99 13.95 4.24
N SER A 52 14.25 13.56 5.26
CA SER A 52 14.75 13.67 6.64
C SER A 52 15.99 12.79 6.87
N PRO A 53 16.90 13.16 7.79
CA PRO A 53 18.12 12.40 8.05
C PRO A 53 17.89 11.10 8.85
N ARG A 54 16.71 10.93 9.48
CA ARG A 54 16.37 9.72 10.25
C ARG A 54 16.10 8.56 9.28
N GLY A 55 16.84 7.46 9.47
CA GLY A 55 16.94 6.39 8.47
C GLY A 55 18.13 6.56 7.53
N ALA A 56 19.24 7.11 8.04
CA ALA A 56 20.39 7.59 7.29
C ALA A 56 20.87 6.68 6.15
N ALA A 57 20.94 5.36 6.34
CA ALA A 57 21.36 4.44 5.29
C ALA A 57 20.42 4.45 4.06
N LYS A 58 19.10 4.46 4.29
CA LYS A 58 18.11 4.54 3.21
C LYS A 58 18.08 5.93 2.58
N ALA A 59 18.13 6.98 3.41
CA ALA A 59 18.15 8.35 2.91
C ALA A 59 19.39 8.62 2.03
N ALA A 60 20.57 8.16 2.46
CA ALA A 60 21.81 8.27 1.69
C ALA A 60 21.73 7.50 0.37
N SER A 61 21.30 6.23 0.40
CA SER A 61 21.09 5.44 -0.82
C SER A 61 20.14 6.13 -1.79
N LEU A 62 19.02 6.71 -1.33
CA LEU A 62 18.09 7.41 -2.21
C LEU A 62 18.70 8.68 -2.83
N SER A 63 19.50 9.44 -2.07
CA SER A 63 20.20 10.62 -2.61
C SER A 63 21.36 10.28 -3.55
N GLU A 64 21.93 9.08 -3.42
CA GLU A 64 22.93 8.57 -4.37
C GLU A 64 22.26 8.04 -5.65
N ASP A 65 21.11 7.37 -5.51
CA ASP A 65 20.37 6.76 -6.61
C ASP A 65 19.64 7.81 -7.49
N PHE A 66 19.23 8.96 -6.93
CA PHE A 66 18.40 9.94 -7.61
C PHE A 66 18.88 11.38 -7.40
N GLU A 67 19.21 12.08 -8.49
CA GLU A 67 19.67 13.47 -8.48
C GLU A 67 18.65 14.44 -7.85
N ALA A 68 17.35 14.16 -8.01
CA ALA A 68 16.28 14.96 -7.42
C ALA A 68 16.19 14.84 -5.88
N ALA A 69 16.81 13.81 -5.29
CA ALA A 69 16.70 13.52 -3.86
C ALA A 69 17.87 14.10 -3.06
N THR A 70 17.56 14.90 -2.03
CA THR A 70 18.55 15.50 -1.13
C THR A 70 18.20 15.23 0.32
N VAL A 71 19.22 14.99 1.16
CA VAL A 71 19.03 14.81 2.60
C VAL A 71 19.11 16.16 3.30
N ALA A 72 18.08 16.49 4.09
CA ALA A 72 18.02 17.69 4.91
C ALA A 72 18.79 17.53 6.24
N ALA A 73 19.14 18.64 6.87
CA ALA A 73 19.84 18.68 8.14
C ALA A 73 18.97 18.16 9.31
N ASP A 74 17.66 18.40 9.25
CA ASP A 74 16.68 17.96 10.24
C ASP A 74 15.28 17.84 9.60
N ASN A 75 14.29 17.41 10.38
CA ASN A 75 12.92 17.28 9.91
C ASN A 75 12.27 18.64 9.60
N GLN A 76 12.65 19.72 10.28
CA GLN A 76 12.06 21.04 10.04
C GLN A 76 12.48 21.56 8.67
N GLN A 77 13.74 21.40 8.30
CA GLN A 77 14.23 21.79 6.98
C GLN A 77 13.54 21.01 5.84
N VAL A 78 13.03 19.80 6.10
CA VAL A 78 12.15 19.09 5.15
C VAL A 78 10.89 19.89 4.89
N LEU A 79 10.19 20.34 5.94
CA LEU A 79 8.97 21.15 5.83
C LEU A 79 9.23 22.50 5.19
N ASP A 80 10.32 23.17 5.59
CA ASP A 80 10.65 24.51 5.11
C ASP A 80 10.83 24.53 3.59
N ARG A 81 11.36 23.44 3.02
CA ARG A 81 11.68 23.30 1.59
C ARG A 81 10.59 22.62 0.76
N SER A 82 9.52 22.11 1.36
CA SER A 82 8.54 21.27 0.67
C SER A 82 7.13 21.84 0.73
N ASP A 83 6.31 21.52 -0.27
CA ASP A 83 4.90 21.87 -0.32
C ASP A 83 4.02 20.71 0.14
N ILE A 84 4.39 19.50 -0.29
CA ILE A 84 3.72 18.25 0.09
C ILE A 84 4.64 17.44 0.99
N ILE A 85 4.18 17.11 2.20
CA ILE A 85 4.96 16.42 3.22
C ILE A 85 4.37 15.04 3.50
N PHE A 86 5.15 14.01 3.24
CA PHE A 86 4.86 12.63 3.60
C PHE A 86 5.37 12.33 5.02
N LEU A 87 4.46 12.07 5.95
CA LEU A 87 4.78 11.63 7.31
C LEU A 87 4.80 10.10 7.38
N GLY A 88 5.99 9.52 7.33
CA GLY A 88 6.26 8.08 7.38
C GLY A 88 6.90 7.63 8.70
N VAL A 89 6.36 8.08 9.81
CA VAL A 89 6.82 7.73 11.17
C VAL A 89 5.98 6.61 11.78
N LEU A 90 6.48 5.97 12.85
CA LEU A 90 5.68 4.98 13.57
C LEU A 90 4.54 5.64 14.35
N PRO A 91 3.38 4.97 14.58
CA PRO A 91 2.28 5.54 15.35
C PRO A 91 2.70 6.11 16.71
N ALA A 92 3.54 5.39 17.45
CA ALA A 92 4.05 5.82 18.76
C ALA A 92 4.96 7.06 18.71
N GLN A 93 5.45 7.45 17.52
CA GLN A 93 6.36 8.58 17.33
C GLN A 93 5.65 9.83 16.80
N LEU A 94 4.43 9.69 16.29
CA LEU A 94 3.72 10.74 15.55
C LEU A 94 3.65 12.07 16.33
N GLU A 95 3.07 12.05 17.53
CA GLU A 95 2.88 13.28 18.31
C GLU A 95 4.21 13.93 18.71
N ALA A 96 5.21 13.12 19.09
CA ALA A 96 6.52 13.63 19.49
C ALA A 96 7.22 14.34 18.32
N VAL A 97 7.19 13.73 17.13
CA VAL A 97 7.76 14.31 15.91
C VAL A 97 7.00 15.57 15.51
N CYS A 98 5.67 15.54 15.46
CA CYS A 98 4.86 16.69 15.06
C CYS A 98 5.03 17.88 16.01
N ARG A 99 5.23 17.66 17.32
CA ARG A 99 5.47 18.73 18.30
C ARG A 99 6.77 19.51 18.06
N GLU A 100 7.76 18.88 17.42
CA GLU A 100 9.04 19.52 17.08
C GLU A 100 8.95 20.31 15.75
N LEU A 101 7.85 20.17 15.01
CA LEU A 101 7.66 20.75 13.68
C LEU A 101 6.76 21.98 13.72
N ARG A 102 7.11 22.96 12.89
CA ARG A 102 6.32 24.15 12.62
C ARG A 102 5.70 24.01 11.23
N PHE A 103 4.44 23.61 11.22
CA PHE A 103 3.64 23.57 10.00
C PHE A 103 3.16 24.97 9.61
N GLU A 104 2.85 25.16 8.33
CA GLU A 104 2.36 26.40 7.75
C GLU A 104 1.09 26.14 6.94
N PRO A 105 0.19 27.11 6.77
CA PRO A 105 -1.05 26.94 5.97
C PRO A 105 -0.83 26.50 4.51
N ARG A 106 0.38 26.71 3.95
CA ARG A 106 0.74 26.25 2.60
C ARG A 106 0.96 24.74 2.51
N HIS A 107 1.25 24.07 3.64
CA HIS A 107 1.62 22.66 3.65
C HIS A 107 0.42 21.76 3.38
N THR A 108 0.63 20.77 2.51
CA THR A 108 -0.22 19.60 2.35
C THR A 108 0.47 18.40 2.99
N VAL A 109 -0.13 17.84 4.03
CA VAL A 109 0.44 16.73 4.79
C VAL A 109 -0.25 15.42 4.39
N VAL A 110 0.55 14.47 3.89
CA VAL A 110 0.15 13.09 3.57
C VAL A 110 0.67 12.16 4.66
N SER A 111 -0.20 11.74 5.57
CA SER A 111 0.17 10.79 6.60
C SER A 111 0.12 9.36 6.10
N LEU A 112 1.22 8.64 6.27
CA LEU A 112 1.32 7.19 6.05
C LEU A 112 1.17 6.39 7.36
N VAL A 113 0.84 7.08 8.45
CA VAL A 113 0.67 6.47 9.78
C VAL A 113 -0.68 5.75 9.81
N SER A 114 -0.64 4.43 9.62
CA SER A 114 -1.84 3.64 9.31
C SER A 114 -2.94 3.70 10.37
N THR A 115 -2.60 3.80 11.66
CA THR A 115 -3.58 3.74 12.77
C THR A 115 -3.93 5.10 13.38
N ALA A 116 -3.41 6.21 12.86
CA ALA A 116 -3.70 7.54 13.39
C ALA A 116 -4.99 8.11 12.78
N PRO A 117 -6.01 8.46 13.59
CA PRO A 117 -7.22 9.10 13.08
C PRO A 117 -6.92 10.46 12.46
N LEU A 118 -7.68 10.85 11.44
CA LEU A 118 -7.51 12.11 10.73
C LEU A 118 -7.69 13.33 11.64
N ALA A 119 -8.56 13.22 12.66
CA ALA A 119 -8.72 14.24 13.69
C ALA A 119 -7.41 14.49 14.46
N LEU A 120 -6.74 13.43 14.94
CA LEU A 120 -5.45 13.53 15.63
C LEU A 120 -4.37 14.09 14.69
N LEU A 121 -4.34 13.65 13.43
CA LEU A 121 -3.38 14.14 12.45
C LEU A 121 -3.54 15.65 12.20
N ARG A 122 -4.79 16.13 12.08
CA ARG A 122 -5.09 17.57 11.93
C ARG A 122 -4.65 18.38 13.13
N GLU A 123 -4.85 17.87 14.34
CA GLU A 123 -4.36 18.50 15.57
C GLU A 123 -2.83 18.56 15.59
N CYS A 124 -2.16 17.43 15.34
CA CYS A 124 -0.70 17.32 15.33
C CYS A 124 -0.04 18.21 14.26
N CYS A 125 -0.67 18.38 13.11
CA CYS A 125 -0.10 19.09 11.96
C CYS A 125 -0.62 20.53 11.83
N SER A 126 -1.39 21.04 12.78
CA SER A 126 -1.89 22.41 12.74
C SER A 126 -0.74 23.42 12.71
N PRO A 127 -0.79 24.51 11.90
CA PRO A 127 -1.90 24.98 11.06
C PRO A 127 -1.80 24.57 9.57
N ALA A 128 -1.31 23.37 9.23
CA ALA A 128 -1.25 22.90 7.84
C ALA A 128 -2.61 23.05 7.12
N GLY A 129 -2.57 23.52 5.87
CA GLY A 129 -3.78 23.81 5.10
C GLY A 129 -4.57 22.56 4.74
N THR A 130 -3.85 21.49 4.41
CA THR A 130 -4.46 20.17 4.12
C THR A 130 -3.75 19.08 4.91
N VAL A 131 -4.54 18.18 5.50
CA VAL A 131 -4.04 16.96 6.13
C VAL A 131 -4.87 15.80 5.61
N MET A 132 -4.20 14.76 5.13
CA MET A 132 -4.81 13.57 4.56
C MET A 132 -4.10 12.29 5.03
N ARG A 133 -4.78 11.17 4.88
CA ARG A 133 -4.25 9.83 5.11
C ARG A 133 -4.08 9.11 3.78
N ALA A 134 -2.99 8.39 3.63
CA ALA A 134 -2.76 7.47 2.53
C ALA A 134 -2.21 6.15 3.07
N ILE A 135 -2.74 5.04 2.55
CA ILE A 135 -2.33 3.68 2.91
C ILE A 135 -1.83 2.99 1.63
N PRO A 136 -0.61 3.34 1.16
CA PRO A 136 -0.01 2.69 0.01
C PRO A 136 0.57 1.32 0.38
N LEU A 137 0.69 0.46 -0.62
CA LEU A 137 1.45 -0.79 -0.53
C LEU A 137 2.83 -0.67 -1.19
N PRO A 138 3.85 -1.42 -0.72
CA PRO A 138 5.23 -1.32 -1.22
C PRO A 138 5.44 -1.36 -2.75
N PRO A 139 4.62 -2.08 -3.55
CA PRO A 139 4.76 -2.10 -5.01
C PRO A 139 4.61 -0.75 -5.74
N VAL A 140 4.28 0.35 -5.04
CA VAL A 140 4.41 1.72 -5.59
C VAL A 140 5.80 2.00 -6.15
N ALA A 141 6.85 1.36 -5.60
CA ALA A 141 8.23 1.47 -6.09
C ALA A 141 8.42 0.94 -7.52
N GLN A 142 7.51 0.11 -8.01
CA GLN A 142 7.53 -0.46 -9.36
C GLN A 142 6.32 0.00 -10.20
N HIS A 143 5.64 1.08 -9.78
CA HIS A 143 4.42 1.60 -10.42
C HIS A 143 3.27 0.59 -10.48
N ARG A 144 3.23 -0.33 -9.50
CA ARG A 144 2.21 -1.39 -9.37
C ARG A 144 1.53 -1.32 -8.01
N GLY A 145 1.53 -0.14 -7.39
CA GLY A 145 0.97 0.08 -6.07
C GLY A 145 -0.56 0.02 -6.05
N ALA A 146 -1.09 -0.18 -4.84
CA ALA A 146 -2.48 0.12 -4.52
C ALA A 146 -2.47 1.05 -3.31
N THR A 147 -3.22 2.15 -3.38
CA THR A 147 -3.30 3.16 -2.33
C THR A 147 -4.74 3.53 -2.06
N VAL A 148 -5.19 3.38 -0.82
CA VAL A 148 -6.45 4.00 -0.37
C VAL A 148 -6.13 5.31 0.35
N MET A 149 -6.91 6.37 0.12
CA MET A 149 -6.63 7.68 0.71
C MET A 149 -7.89 8.48 1.06
N CYS A 150 -7.75 9.41 2.01
CA CYS A 150 -8.84 10.28 2.45
C CYS A 150 -8.29 11.59 3.05
N PRO A 151 -8.89 12.76 2.73
CA PRO A 151 -9.83 12.99 1.62
C PRO A 151 -9.11 12.92 0.25
N PRO A 152 -9.82 13.01 -0.89
CA PRO A 152 -9.19 13.23 -2.20
C PRO A 152 -8.43 14.57 -2.24
N HIS A 153 -7.38 14.66 -3.07
CA HIS A 153 -6.63 15.90 -3.27
C HIS A 153 -6.19 16.04 -4.73
N PRO A 154 -6.36 17.22 -5.36
CA PRO A 154 -6.15 17.39 -6.80
C PRO A 154 -4.73 17.11 -7.30
N VAL A 155 -3.72 17.20 -6.42
CA VAL A 155 -2.31 16.93 -6.76
C VAL A 155 -1.85 15.56 -6.25
N VAL A 156 -2.32 15.13 -5.07
CA VAL A 156 -1.79 13.92 -4.42
C VAL A 156 -2.48 12.66 -4.98
N THR A 157 -3.77 12.74 -5.30
CA THR A 157 -4.48 11.60 -5.89
C THR A 157 -3.87 11.19 -7.24
N PRO A 158 -3.67 12.10 -8.21
CA PRO A 158 -3.02 11.75 -9.48
C PRO A 158 -1.56 11.28 -9.33
N LEU A 159 -0.85 11.78 -8.30
CA LEU A 159 0.50 11.31 -7.98
C LEU A 159 0.49 9.82 -7.62
N PHE A 160 -0.43 9.37 -6.78
CA PHE A 160 -0.55 7.94 -6.47
C PHE A 160 -1.13 7.11 -7.62
N GLU A 161 -2.00 7.67 -8.46
CA GLU A 161 -2.47 7.02 -9.70
C GLU A 161 -1.32 6.79 -10.69
N SER A 162 -0.30 7.66 -10.67
CA SER A 162 0.91 7.47 -11.47
C SER A 162 1.80 6.34 -10.93
N LEU A 163 1.60 5.93 -9.67
CA LEU A 163 2.32 4.84 -9.01
C LEU A 163 1.54 3.52 -8.98
N GLY A 164 0.34 3.48 -9.57
CA GLY A 164 -0.54 2.31 -9.59
C GLY A 164 -2.02 2.71 -9.41
N THR A 165 -2.79 1.91 -8.69
CA THR A 165 -4.22 2.21 -8.44
C THR A 165 -4.36 3.07 -7.18
N ALA A 166 -5.07 4.19 -7.29
CA ALA A 166 -5.50 5.00 -6.15
C ALA A 166 -7.02 4.94 -5.98
N VAL A 167 -7.48 4.76 -4.73
CA VAL A 167 -8.89 4.86 -4.36
C VAL A 167 -9.02 5.98 -3.33
N ALA A 168 -9.48 7.15 -3.78
CA ALA A 168 -9.71 8.30 -2.93
C ALA A 168 -11.17 8.33 -2.47
N VAL A 169 -11.38 8.51 -1.17
CA VAL A 169 -12.71 8.56 -0.57
C VAL A 169 -12.85 9.81 0.30
N GLU A 170 -14.05 10.39 0.33
CA GLU A 170 -14.33 11.63 1.07
C GLU A 170 -14.34 11.43 2.59
N ALA A 171 -14.91 10.31 3.03
CA ALA A 171 -15.14 10.04 4.45
C ALA A 171 -14.10 9.05 5.00
N GLU A 172 -13.53 9.39 6.16
CA GLU A 172 -12.59 8.53 6.86
C GLU A 172 -13.21 7.17 7.22
N GLU A 173 -14.49 7.14 7.55
CA GLU A 173 -15.23 5.89 7.80
C GLU A 173 -15.14 4.91 6.61
N THR A 174 -15.22 5.41 5.39
CA THR A 174 -15.07 4.59 4.17
C THR A 174 -13.63 4.11 4.03
N LEU A 175 -12.64 4.96 4.31
CA LEU A 175 -11.22 4.56 4.31
C LEU A 175 -10.98 3.39 5.27
N LEU A 176 -11.49 3.47 6.50
CA LEU A 176 -11.31 2.43 7.51
C LEU A 176 -11.87 1.08 7.04
N LYS A 177 -13.01 1.08 6.33
CA LYS A 177 -13.62 -0.14 5.77
C LYS A 177 -12.82 -0.76 4.63
N LEU A 178 -12.02 0.03 3.91
CA LEU A 178 -11.16 -0.46 2.82
C LEU A 178 -9.82 -1.03 3.33
N MET A 179 -9.29 -0.49 4.43
CA MET A 179 -7.99 -0.85 4.98
C MET A 179 -7.77 -2.36 5.25
N PRO A 180 -8.73 -3.15 5.77
CA PRO A 180 -8.51 -4.57 6.08
C PRO A 180 -7.97 -5.39 4.90
N VAL A 181 -8.38 -5.06 3.67
CA VAL A 181 -7.93 -5.76 2.46
C VAL A 181 -6.42 -5.62 2.25
N THR A 182 -5.81 -4.52 2.70
CA THR A 182 -4.35 -4.31 2.61
C THR A 182 -3.55 -5.30 3.48
N ALA A 183 -4.18 -5.93 4.47
CA ALA A 183 -3.55 -6.91 5.35
C ALA A 183 -3.47 -8.32 4.75
N LEU A 184 -4.00 -8.54 3.53
CA LEU A 184 -4.03 -9.86 2.89
C LEU A 184 -2.69 -10.31 2.31
N MET A 185 -1.68 -9.43 2.20
CA MET A 185 -0.38 -9.77 1.61
C MET A 185 0.25 -11.01 2.26
N GLY A 186 0.29 -11.05 3.60
CA GLY A 186 0.88 -12.19 4.33
C GLY A 186 0.12 -13.50 4.10
N GLN A 187 -1.22 -13.42 4.01
CA GLN A 187 -2.06 -14.58 3.71
C GLN A 187 -1.83 -15.08 2.28
N LEU A 188 -1.69 -14.19 1.30
CA LEU A 188 -1.39 -14.55 -0.08
C LEU A 188 -0.01 -15.23 -0.21
N TYR A 189 1.02 -14.69 0.46
CA TYR A 189 2.35 -15.31 0.47
C TYR A 189 2.36 -16.67 1.15
N ALA A 190 1.58 -16.85 2.23
CA ALA A 190 1.44 -18.15 2.88
C ALA A 190 0.77 -19.18 1.96
N GLN A 191 -0.22 -18.79 1.16
CA GLN A 191 -0.83 -19.67 0.17
C GLN A 191 0.17 -20.06 -0.94
N GLN A 192 0.96 -19.12 -1.43
CA GLN A 192 2.02 -19.41 -2.40
C GLN A 192 3.06 -20.38 -1.83
N LEU A 193 3.47 -20.19 -0.57
CA LEU A 193 4.39 -21.09 0.10
C LEU A 193 3.81 -22.49 0.28
N ALA A 194 2.52 -22.61 0.62
CA ALA A 194 1.84 -23.91 0.72
C ALA A 194 1.79 -24.63 -0.64
N ALA A 195 1.44 -23.91 -1.71
CA ALA A 195 1.44 -24.47 -3.07
C ALA A 195 2.85 -24.91 -3.52
N GLN A 196 3.87 -24.12 -3.19
CA GLN A 196 5.27 -24.48 -3.48
C GLN A 196 5.68 -25.74 -2.72
N SER A 197 5.36 -25.81 -1.42
CA SER A 197 5.70 -26.95 -0.56
C SER A 197 5.03 -28.23 -1.07
N TRP A 198 3.76 -28.15 -1.45
CA TRP A 198 3.04 -29.26 -2.06
C TRP A 198 3.71 -29.76 -3.36
N LEU A 199 4.14 -28.85 -4.26
CA LEU A 199 4.88 -29.25 -5.47
C LEU A 199 6.19 -29.97 -5.14
N GLN A 200 6.91 -29.53 -4.10
CA GLN A 200 8.13 -30.18 -3.66
C GLN A 200 7.87 -31.59 -3.11
N GLU A 201 6.76 -31.79 -2.39
CA GLU A 201 6.31 -33.12 -1.95
C GLU A 201 5.96 -34.03 -3.14
N GLN A 202 5.53 -33.46 -4.26
CA GLN A 202 5.34 -34.21 -5.52
C GLN A 202 6.65 -34.48 -6.28
N GLY A 203 7.81 -34.11 -5.72
CA GLY A 203 9.12 -34.33 -6.33
C GLY A 203 9.57 -33.26 -7.33
N VAL A 204 8.91 -32.10 -7.37
CA VAL A 204 9.34 -30.97 -8.20
C VAL A 204 10.50 -30.23 -7.52
N ASP A 205 11.53 -29.88 -8.30
CA ASP A 205 12.64 -29.05 -7.82
C ASP A 205 12.16 -27.74 -7.19
N ALA A 206 12.80 -27.31 -6.10
CA ALA A 206 12.39 -26.13 -5.34
C ALA A 206 12.40 -24.84 -6.19
N GLY A 207 13.40 -24.66 -7.05
CA GLY A 207 13.49 -23.51 -7.94
C GLY A 207 12.44 -23.53 -9.04
N ALA A 208 12.16 -24.71 -9.60
CA ALA A 208 11.08 -24.89 -10.56
C ALA A 208 9.69 -24.65 -9.94
N ALA A 209 9.45 -25.16 -8.73
CA ALA A 209 8.20 -24.98 -7.99
C ALA A 209 7.95 -23.50 -7.67
N ALA A 210 8.95 -22.80 -7.13
CA ALA A 210 8.84 -21.37 -6.83
C ALA A 210 8.55 -20.54 -8.09
N ARG A 211 9.26 -20.83 -9.19
CA ARG A 211 9.02 -20.16 -10.48
C ARG A 211 7.61 -20.39 -10.99
N TRP A 212 7.13 -21.63 -10.93
CA TRP A 212 5.81 -22.00 -11.43
C TRP A 212 4.69 -21.36 -10.59
N VAL A 213 4.76 -21.47 -9.26
CA VAL A 213 3.77 -20.86 -8.35
C VAL A 213 3.71 -19.34 -8.54
N GLY A 214 4.86 -18.68 -8.60
CA GLY A 214 4.91 -17.25 -8.86
C GLY A 214 4.25 -16.87 -10.19
N ALA A 215 4.54 -17.62 -11.26
CA ALA A 215 3.95 -17.38 -12.58
C ALA A 215 2.42 -17.58 -12.59
N VAL A 216 1.92 -18.64 -11.95
CA VAL A 216 0.47 -18.93 -11.86
C VAL A 216 -0.27 -17.82 -11.11
N TYR A 217 0.22 -17.43 -9.93
CA TYR A 217 -0.44 -16.38 -9.14
C TYR A 217 -0.40 -15.02 -9.85
N HIS A 218 0.71 -14.71 -10.54
CA HIS A 218 0.83 -13.47 -11.31
C HIS A 218 -0.15 -13.45 -12.48
N THR A 219 -0.27 -14.54 -13.26
CA THR A 219 -1.18 -14.56 -14.40
C THR A 219 -2.65 -14.51 -13.98
N VAL A 220 -3.03 -15.18 -12.88
CA VAL A 220 -4.40 -15.10 -12.35
C VAL A 220 -4.70 -13.70 -11.82
N SER A 221 -3.73 -13.07 -11.15
CA SER A 221 -3.88 -11.70 -10.66
C SER A 221 -3.94 -10.69 -11.81
N TYR A 222 -3.25 -10.96 -12.93
CA TYR A 222 -3.30 -10.12 -14.13
C TYR A 222 -4.71 -10.03 -14.72
N ASP A 223 -5.43 -11.15 -14.82
CA ASP A 223 -6.80 -11.17 -15.36
C ASP A 223 -7.78 -10.33 -14.52
N SER A 224 -7.47 -10.14 -13.24
CA SER A 224 -8.28 -9.38 -12.29
C SER A 224 -7.74 -7.97 -12.00
N ALA A 225 -6.70 -7.53 -12.71
CA ALA A 225 -5.99 -6.27 -12.44
C ALA A 225 -6.77 -5.01 -12.82
N THR A 226 -7.80 -5.11 -13.67
CA THR A 226 -8.64 -3.96 -14.09
C THR A 226 -10.13 -4.22 -13.82
N PRO A 227 -10.54 -4.30 -12.53
CA PRO A 227 -11.88 -4.75 -12.19
C PRO A 227 -12.94 -3.65 -12.36
N GLY A 228 -14.12 -4.05 -12.83
CA GLY A 228 -15.40 -3.37 -12.60
C GLY A 228 -16.19 -4.06 -11.48
N PRO A 229 -17.41 -3.57 -11.17
CA PRO A 229 -18.23 -4.09 -10.07
C PRO A 229 -18.48 -5.60 -10.12
N ASP A 230 -18.65 -6.16 -11.32
CA ASP A 230 -19.02 -7.57 -11.51
C ASP A 230 -17.82 -8.47 -11.89
N THR A 231 -16.64 -7.91 -12.12
CA THR A 231 -15.49 -8.65 -12.68
C THR A 231 -15.13 -9.89 -11.88
N PHE A 232 -15.05 -9.78 -10.54
CA PHE A 232 -14.68 -10.93 -9.72
C PHE A 232 -15.77 -12.01 -9.67
N ALA A 233 -17.05 -11.63 -9.77
CA ALA A 233 -18.15 -12.59 -9.85
C ALA A 233 -18.07 -13.37 -11.17
N SER A 234 -17.89 -12.67 -12.30
CA SER A 234 -17.73 -13.30 -13.61
C SER A 234 -16.53 -14.23 -13.67
N LEU A 235 -15.36 -13.82 -13.17
CA LEU A 235 -14.16 -14.67 -13.12
C LEU A 235 -14.39 -15.96 -12.30
N VAL A 236 -15.24 -15.92 -11.27
CA VAL A 236 -15.61 -17.10 -10.48
C VAL A 236 -16.65 -17.97 -11.20
N GLU A 237 -17.55 -17.39 -11.98
CA GLU A 237 -18.57 -18.11 -12.74
C GLU A 237 -18.02 -18.79 -14.01
N GLU A 238 -16.93 -18.26 -14.56
CA GLU A 238 -16.27 -18.80 -15.77
C GLU A 238 -15.64 -20.20 -15.58
N GLN A 239 -15.61 -20.73 -14.35
CA GLN A 239 -15.02 -22.04 -14.09
C GLN A 239 -15.82 -23.16 -14.76
N THR A 240 -15.12 -24.07 -15.43
CA THR A 240 -15.75 -25.18 -16.16
C THR A 240 -16.50 -26.12 -15.21
N PRO A 241 -17.80 -26.40 -15.42
CA PRO A 241 -18.55 -27.37 -14.62
C PRO A 241 -17.89 -28.76 -14.65
N GLY A 242 -17.65 -29.34 -13.47
CA GLY A 242 -16.92 -30.59 -13.29
C GLY A 242 -15.41 -30.49 -13.50
N GLY A 243 -14.88 -29.29 -13.74
CA GLY A 243 -13.46 -29.03 -13.99
C GLY A 243 -12.62 -28.89 -12.72
N LEU A 244 -11.30 -28.88 -12.90
CA LEU A 244 -10.33 -28.82 -11.81
C LEU A 244 -10.45 -27.53 -10.96
N ASN A 245 -10.70 -26.39 -11.60
CA ASN A 245 -10.85 -25.12 -10.88
C ASN A 245 -12.13 -25.09 -10.03
N GLU A 246 -13.24 -25.64 -10.54
CA GLU A 246 -14.48 -25.77 -9.77
C GLU A 246 -14.28 -26.70 -8.57
N GLN A 247 -13.58 -27.81 -8.75
CA GLN A 247 -13.25 -28.74 -7.66
C GLN A 247 -12.51 -28.01 -6.52
N VAL A 248 -11.40 -27.33 -6.82
CA VAL A 248 -10.62 -26.61 -5.79
C VAL A 248 -11.47 -25.53 -5.11
N LEU A 249 -12.25 -24.77 -5.89
CA LEU A 249 -13.13 -23.74 -5.34
C LEU A 249 -14.17 -24.33 -4.37
N ARG A 250 -14.82 -25.43 -4.75
CA ARG A 250 -15.80 -26.13 -3.91
C ARG A 250 -15.17 -26.62 -2.61
N GLU A 251 -14.07 -27.36 -2.71
CA GLU A 251 -13.38 -27.95 -1.55
C GLU A 251 -12.90 -26.87 -0.56
N MET A 252 -12.34 -25.76 -1.06
CA MET A 252 -11.93 -24.64 -0.22
C MET A 252 -13.11 -23.94 0.47
N ARG A 253 -14.26 -23.82 -0.21
CA ARG A 253 -15.49 -23.26 0.38
C ARG A 253 -16.05 -24.18 1.47
N GLU A 254 -16.11 -25.49 1.20
CA GLU A 254 -16.56 -26.51 2.16
C GLU A 254 -15.65 -26.56 3.39
N ALA A 255 -14.34 -26.36 3.20
CA ALA A 255 -13.36 -26.21 4.29
C ALA A 255 -13.46 -24.88 5.06
N GLY A 256 -14.37 -23.98 4.67
CA GLY A 256 -14.63 -22.73 5.39
C GLY A 256 -13.69 -21.56 5.07
N ALA A 257 -12.91 -21.63 3.99
CA ALA A 257 -11.91 -20.60 3.69
C ALA A 257 -12.50 -19.19 3.49
N SER A 258 -13.66 -19.09 2.83
CA SER A 258 -14.35 -17.79 2.63
C SER A 258 -14.85 -17.19 3.95
N LEU A 259 -15.32 -18.04 4.88
CA LEU A 259 -15.74 -17.59 6.20
C LEU A 259 -14.53 -17.13 7.02
N ALA A 260 -13.43 -17.90 7.01
CA ALA A 260 -12.20 -17.54 7.70
C ALA A 260 -11.61 -16.22 7.20
N LEU A 261 -11.65 -15.98 5.88
CA LEU A 261 -11.25 -14.71 5.28
C LEU A 261 -12.10 -13.55 5.80
N ARG A 262 -13.44 -13.68 5.72
CA ARG A 262 -14.38 -12.68 6.21
C ARG A 262 -14.14 -12.37 7.70
N ASP A 263 -14.06 -13.39 8.53
CA ASP A 263 -13.87 -13.23 9.97
C ASP A 263 -12.54 -12.57 10.32
N SER A 264 -11.50 -12.79 9.50
CA SER A 264 -10.21 -12.14 9.67
C SER A 264 -10.26 -10.66 9.28
N LEU A 265 -10.95 -10.33 8.18
CA LEU A 265 -11.15 -8.93 7.76
C LEU A 265 -12.01 -8.14 8.77
N ASP A 266 -13.07 -8.75 9.30
CA ASP A 266 -13.93 -8.15 10.34
C ASP A 266 -13.12 -7.84 11.61
N ASP A 267 -12.20 -8.71 12.01
CA ASP A 267 -11.36 -8.51 13.20
C ASP A 267 -10.28 -7.44 12.97
N VAL A 268 -9.69 -7.39 11.78
CA VAL A 268 -8.78 -6.31 11.40
C VAL A 268 -9.51 -4.98 11.41
N LEU A 269 -10.75 -4.92 10.88
CA LEU A 269 -11.58 -3.71 10.93
C LEU A 269 -11.88 -3.30 12.37
N ALA A 270 -12.32 -4.23 13.22
CA ALA A 270 -12.58 -3.94 14.63
C ALA A 270 -11.34 -3.37 15.33
N ARG A 271 -10.15 -3.94 15.08
CA ARG A 271 -8.88 -3.43 15.60
C ARG A 271 -8.55 -2.02 15.10
N ILE A 272 -8.75 -1.75 13.81
CA ILE A 272 -8.52 -0.42 13.21
C ILE A 272 -9.44 0.62 13.85
N GLU A 273 -10.69 0.25 14.13
CA GLU A 273 -11.70 1.13 14.75
C GLU A 273 -11.58 1.19 16.29
N GLY A 274 -10.63 0.47 16.90
CA GLY A 274 -10.47 0.43 18.36
C GLY A 274 -11.61 -0.25 19.11
N ARG A 275 -12.37 -1.12 18.43
CA ARG A 275 -13.48 -1.89 19.00
C ARG A 275 -13.06 -3.34 19.29
N PRO A 276 -13.71 -4.03 20.23
CA PRO A 276 -13.47 -5.45 20.45
C PRO A 276 -13.87 -6.26 19.20
N ALA A 277 -13.07 -7.27 18.87
CA ALA A 277 -13.41 -8.29 17.88
C ALA A 277 -14.61 -9.13 18.36
N ALA A 278 -15.37 -9.71 17.42
CA ALA A 278 -16.45 -10.62 17.78
C ALA A 278 -15.90 -11.89 18.43
N ALA A 279 -16.56 -12.37 19.49
CA ALA A 279 -16.19 -13.61 20.14
C ALA A 279 -16.43 -14.78 19.16
N ARG A 280 -15.34 -15.48 18.81
CA ARG A 280 -15.37 -16.67 17.95
C ARG A 280 -14.48 -17.74 18.57
N GLU A 281 -14.88 -19.00 18.50
CA GLU A 281 -13.99 -20.12 18.81
C GLU A 281 -12.87 -20.16 17.78
N ARG A 282 -11.62 -19.99 18.23
CA ARG A 282 -10.44 -19.97 17.37
C ARG A 282 -9.38 -20.90 17.94
N THR A 283 -8.72 -21.65 17.07
CA THR A 283 -7.46 -22.29 17.43
C THR A 283 -6.42 -21.21 17.68
N ALA A 284 -5.68 -21.29 18.78
CA ALA A 284 -4.66 -20.30 19.11
C ALA A 284 -3.59 -20.24 18.00
N TYR A 285 -3.33 -19.03 17.49
CA TYR A 285 -2.24 -18.80 16.56
C TYR A 285 -0.90 -18.93 17.29
N SER A 286 0.01 -19.76 16.75
CA SER A 286 1.41 -19.79 17.15
C SER A 286 2.25 -19.07 16.10
N SER A 287 2.98 -18.04 16.50
CA SER A 287 3.91 -17.31 15.62
C SER A 287 5.24 -18.05 15.42
N SER A 288 5.44 -19.21 16.04
CA SER A 288 6.60 -20.05 15.71
C SER A 288 6.37 -20.69 14.36
N PRO A 289 7.35 -20.64 13.42
CA PRO A 289 7.31 -21.56 12.29
C PRO A 289 7.20 -22.96 12.89
N ALA A 290 6.15 -23.70 12.54
CA ALA A 290 6.09 -25.10 12.90
C ALA A 290 7.39 -25.72 12.38
N ASP A 291 8.23 -26.19 13.29
CA ASP A 291 9.43 -26.92 12.98
C ASP A 291 8.99 -28.08 12.07
N PRO A 292 9.46 -28.17 10.81
CA PRO A 292 9.17 -29.32 9.99
C PRO A 292 9.97 -30.47 10.60
N SER A 293 9.43 -31.07 11.66
CA SER A 293 10.00 -32.27 12.25
C SER A 293 9.94 -33.40 11.21
N PRO A 294 10.98 -34.25 11.19
CA PRO A 294 11.39 -35.06 10.04
C PRO A 294 10.41 -36.17 9.64
#